data_AF-A0A369W6L4-F1
#
_entry.id   AF-A0A369W6L4-F1
#
_cell.length_a   1.000
_cell.length_b   1.000
_cell.length_c   1.000
_cell.angle_alpha   90.00
_cell.angle_beta   90.00
_cell.angle_gamma   90.00
#
_symmetry.space_group_name_H-M   'P 1'
#
loop_
_entity.id
_entity.type
_entity.pdbx_description
1 polymer ?
#
loop_
_entity_poly.entity_id
_entity_poly.type
_entity_poly.pdbx_seq_one_letter_code
_entity_poly.pdbx_strand_id
1 'polypeptide(L)'
;MTPTASPYLRAGLVWLAMIAIWLALGAALSTPEGYSLGSHIWRAVLATAIAVPMVVAARRLIDRESVASLGLAFDADAVRQVLIGAAGFLIPAALGFAVVIGMGWATITPTASIMDILGFVPLLIVLVFLYEALPEELAFRGYIQTNLEAGMGHWPAIFAQAALFALWGAVLWSVFSAAFATDRLVMFFFVALVLGIVRGMTGSVWTTIGLHVGFQTVAQLLLNTQRGHFAVEGVETMQLVALGVVPFSLAALVVQWLGGAKRAAVS
;
A
#
# COMPACT_ATOMS: atom_id res chain seq x y z
N MET A 1 -25.62 -4.66 19.11
CA MET A 1 -26.56 -5.09 18.04
C MET A 1 -25.72 -5.53 16.86
N THR A 2 -25.95 -6.73 16.33
CA THR A 2 -25.26 -7.19 15.13
C THR A 2 -25.63 -6.30 13.93
N PRO A 3 -24.67 -5.96 13.04
CA PRO A 3 -24.98 -5.22 11.81
C PRO A 3 -26.04 -5.97 10.99
N THR A 4 -27.00 -5.24 10.43
CA THR A 4 -28.11 -5.83 9.67
C THR A 4 -27.67 -6.36 8.30
N ALA A 5 -26.58 -5.84 7.76
CA ALA A 5 -26.01 -6.24 6.47
C ALA A 5 -24.91 -7.30 6.64
N SER A 6 -24.90 -8.29 5.73
CA SER A 6 -23.85 -9.30 5.64
C SER A 6 -22.45 -8.65 5.61
N PRO A 7 -21.43 -9.22 6.28
CA PRO A 7 -20.05 -8.73 6.19
C PRO A 7 -19.54 -8.59 4.74
N TYR A 8 -19.95 -9.51 3.85
CA TYR A 8 -19.57 -9.46 2.44
C TYR A 8 -20.14 -8.24 1.71
N LEU A 9 -21.41 -7.90 1.98
CA LEU A 9 -22.04 -6.72 1.40
C LEU A 9 -21.35 -5.45 1.87
N ARG A 10 -21.01 -5.37 3.17
CA ARG A 10 -20.29 -4.23 3.74
C ARG A 10 -18.90 -4.06 3.12
N ALA A 11 -18.15 -5.14 2.97
CA ALA A 11 -16.86 -5.12 2.28
C ALA A 11 -17.00 -4.68 0.80
N GLY A 12 -18.00 -5.21 0.09
CA GLY A 12 -18.30 -4.85 -1.29
C GLY A 12 -18.67 -3.37 -1.47
N LEU A 13 -19.45 -2.79 -0.55
CA LEU A 13 -19.82 -1.37 -0.58
C LEU A 13 -18.60 -0.45 -0.41
N VAL A 14 -17.71 -0.76 0.54
CA VAL A 14 -16.47 -0.01 0.72
C VAL A 14 -15.56 -0.16 -0.51
N TRP A 15 -15.46 -1.36 -1.07
CA TRP A 15 -14.70 -1.58 -2.30
C TRP A 15 -15.22 -0.75 -3.48
N LEU A 16 -16.53 -0.72 -3.72
CA LEU A 16 -17.15 0.12 -4.75
C LEU A 16 -16.93 1.62 -4.49
N ALA A 17 -17.03 2.06 -3.23
CA ALA A 17 -16.74 3.43 -2.86
C ALA A 17 -15.28 3.80 -3.16
N MET A 18 -14.32 2.91 -2.88
CA MET A 18 -12.91 3.11 -3.21
C MET A 18 -12.69 3.23 -4.72
N ILE A 19 -13.38 2.43 -5.56
CA ILE A 19 -13.34 2.60 -7.02
C ILE A 19 -13.84 4.00 -7.39
N ALA A 20 -15.03 4.37 -6.92
CA ALA A 20 -15.67 5.63 -7.27
C ALA A 20 -14.82 6.84 -6.88
N ILE A 21 -14.23 6.84 -5.68
CA ILE A 21 -13.36 7.90 -5.18
C ILE A 21 -12.13 8.05 -6.09
N TRP A 22 -11.40 6.97 -6.39
CA TRP A 22 -10.18 7.07 -7.20
C TRP A 22 -10.46 7.41 -8.66
N LEU A 23 -11.56 6.91 -9.24
CA LEU A 23 -11.97 7.31 -10.58
C LEU A 23 -12.31 8.80 -10.63
N ALA A 24 -13.06 9.31 -9.65
CA ALA A 24 -13.42 10.72 -9.58
C ALA A 24 -12.19 11.62 -9.40
N LEU A 25 -11.29 11.28 -8.49
CA LEU A 25 -10.05 12.05 -8.26
C LEU A 25 -9.12 12.00 -9.47
N GLY A 26 -8.95 10.82 -10.07
CA GLY A 26 -8.11 10.64 -11.25
C GLY A 26 -8.63 11.44 -12.45
N ALA A 27 -9.94 11.45 -12.68
CA ALA A 27 -10.57 12.24 -13.74
C ALA A 27 -10.47 13.74 -13.46
N ALA A 28 -10.86 14.20 -12.26
CA ALA A 28 -10.95 15.62 -11.91
C ALA A 28 -9.59 16.31 -11.82
N LEU A 29 -8.54 15.57 -11.49
CA LEU A 29 -7.18 16.09 -11.32
C LEU A 29 -6.22 15.52 -12.38
N SER A 30 -6.73 14.98 -13.49
CA SER A 30 -5.89 14.63 -14.63
C SER A 30 -5.29 15.90 -15.26
N THR A 31 -4.05 15.82 -15.72
CA THR A 31 -3.42 16.93 -16.45
C THR A 31 -2.96 16.47 -17.83
N PRO A 32 -3.10 17.29 -18.89
CA PRO A 32 -2.69 16.91 -20.25
C PRO A 32 -1.20 16.60 -20.36
N GLU A 33 -0.38 17.25 -19.54
CA GLU A 33 1.08 17.10 -19.50
C GLU A 33 1.53 15.86 -18.70
N GLY A 34 0.59 15.13 -18.07
CA GLY A 34 0.87 13.96 -17.25
C GLY A 34 0.95 14.29 -15.75
N TYR A 35 2.13 14.12 -15.15
CA TYR A 35 2.36 14.38 -13.73
C TYR A 35 2.53 15.88 -13.46
N SER A 36 1.80 16.39 -12.46
CA SER A 36 2.11 17.68 -11.85
C SER A 36 2.12 17.55 -10.32
N LEU A 37 3.07 18.22 -9.67
CA LEU A 37 3.18 18.19 -8.21
C LEU A 37 1.90 18.75 -7.55
N GLY A 38 1.33 19.82 -8.10
CA GLY A 38 0.08 20.41 -7.61
C GLY A 38 -1.10 19.44 -7.67
N SER A 39 -1.27 18.72 -8.79
CA SER A 39 -2.29 17.67 -8.90
C SER A 39 -2.03 16.54 -7.90
N HIS A 40 -0.78 16.10 -7.74
CA HIS A 40 -0.43 15.05 -6.80
C HIS A 40 -0.74 15.44 -5.35
N ILE A 41 -0.43 16.68 -4.94
CA ILE A 41 -0.79 17.21 -3.62
C ILE A 41 -2.31 17.18 -3.41
N TRP A 42 -3.09 17.69 -4.37
CA TRP A 42 -4.54 17.71 -4.25
C TRP A 42 -5.15 16.30 -4.24
N ARG A 43 -4.62 15.38 -5.04
CA ARG A 43 -5.01 13.96 -5.02
C ARG A 43 -4.75 13.35 -3.64
N ALA A 44 -3.57 13.59 -3.07
CA ALA A 44 -3.19 13.08 -1.75
C ALA A 44 -4.11 13.60 -0.64
N VAL A 45 -4.35 14.90 -0.61
CA VAL A 45 -5.23 15.55 0.38
C VAL A 45 -6.66 15.03 0.24
N LEU A 46 -7.21 15.01 -0.97
CA LEU A 46 -8.61 14.63 -1.19
C LEU A 46 -8.83 13.12 -1.03
N ALA A 47 -7.88 12.27 -1.42
CA ALA A 47 -7.98 10.83 -1.20
C ALA A 47 -8.11 10.52 0.29
N THR A 48 -7.21 11.04 1.14
CA THR A 48 -7.34 10.88 2.60
C THR A 48 -8.62 11.53 3.13
N ALA A 49 -8.91 12.78 2.75
CA ALA A 49 -10.05 13.53 3.28
C ALA A 49 -11.42 12.92 2.93
N ILE A 50 -11.49 12.08 1.90
CA ILE A 50 -12.73 11.41 1.49
C ILE A 50 -12.74 9.94 1.96
N ALA A 51 -11.69 9.17 1.64
CA ALA A 51 -11.65 7.74 1.88
C ALA A 51 -11.57 7.39 3.37
N VAL A 52 -10.75 8.11 4.16
CA VAL A 52 -10.60 7.82 5.59
C VAL A 52 -11.91 8.09 6.34
N PRO A 53 -12.57 9.27 6.20
CA PRO A 53 -13.88 9.47 6.82
C PRO A 53 -14.95 8.50 6.33
N MET A 54 -14.92 8.08 5.06
CA MET A 54 -15.84 7.07 4.53
C MET A 54 -15.68 5.73 5.27
N VAL A 55 -14.44 5.23 5.43
CA VAL A 55 -14.19 3.99 6.17
C VAL A 55 -14.52 4.13 7.66
N VAL A 56 -14.19 5.27 8.27
CA VAL A 56 -14.53 5.56 9.67
C VAL A 56 -16.05 5.59 9.88
N ALA A 57 -16.80 6.21 8.96
CA ALA A 57 -18.25 6.26 8.98
C ALA A 57 -18.84 4.86 8.80
N ALA A 58 -18.33 4.07 7.85
CA ALA A 58 -18.74 2.68 7.69
C ALA A 58 -18.53 1.89 8.99
N ARG A 59 -17.36 2.01 9.63
CA ARG A 59 -17.07 1.30 10.88
C ARG A 59 -17.91 1.77 12.06
N ARG A 60 -18.10 3.07 12.24
CA ARG A 60 -18.82 3.61 13.42
C ARG A 60 -20.32 3.61 13.26
N LEU A 61 -20.84 3.87 12.06
CA LEU A 61 -22.28 4.04 11.83
C LEU A 61 -22.96 2.75 11.36
N ILE A 62 -22.29 1.97 10.49
CA ILE A 62 -22.84 0.71 9.97
C ILE A 62 -22.51 -0.43 10.93
N ASP A 63 -21.23 -0.59 11.29
CA ASP A 63 -20.80 -1.70 12.13
C ASP A 63 -21.02 -1.44 13.62
N ARG A 64 -21.13 -0.17 14.02
CA ARG A 64 -21.22 0.28 15.42
C ARG A 64 -20.05 -0.21 16.28
N GLU A 65 -18.86 -0.26 15.67
CA GLU A 65 -17.63 -0.74 16.29
C GLU A 65 -16.57 0.36 16.37
N SER A 66 -15.58 0.17 17.23
CA SER A 66 -14.47 1.12 17.34
C SER A 66 -13.57 1.08 16.09
N VAL A 67 -12.98 2.21 15.71
CA VAL A 67 -11.98 2.24 14.61
C VAL A 67 -10.69 1.50 15.00
N ALA A 68 -10.35 1.48 16.29
CA ALA A 68 -9.20 0.75 16.81
C ALA A 68 -9.27 -0.75 16.48
N SER A 69 -10.48 -1.33 16.42
CA SER A 69 -10.67 -2.74 16.03
C SER A 69 -10.28 -3.06 14.58
N LEU A 70 -10.10 -2.05 13.72
CA LEU A 70 -9.53 -2.25 12.38
C LEU A 70 -8.02 -2.48 12.43
N GLY A 71 -7.36 -2.33 13.58
CA GLY A 71 -5.90 -2.33 13.73
C GLY A 71 -5.29 -0.93 13.60
N LEU A 72 -6.10 0.12 13.69
CA LEU A 72 -5.69 1.54 13.67
C LEU A 72 -5.80 2.14 15.07
N ALA A 73 -5.01 1.63 16.02
CA ALA A 73 -4.90 2.19 17.36
C ALA A 73 -3.94 3.39 17.37
N PHE A 74 -4.36 4.53 17.92
CA PHE A 74 -3.52 5.71 18.05
C PHE A 74 -2.83 5.73 19.42
N ASP A 75 -1.91 4.81 19.62
CA ASP A 75 -1.13 4.67 20.86
C ASP A 75 0.37 4.88 20.60
N ALA A 76 1.18 4.77 21.65
CA ALA A 76 2.63 4.93 21.57
C ALA A 76 3.31 3.87 20.68
N ASP A 77 2.67 2.74 20.40
CA ASP A 77 3.24 1.67 19.56
C ASP A 77 2.99 1.92 18.07
N ALA A 78 2.06 2.80 17.69
CA ALA A 78 1.76 3.12 16.29
C ALA A 78 3.01 3.50 15.47
N VAL A 79 3.86 4.38 16.01
CA VAL A 79 5.11 4.79 15.35
C VAL A 79 6.06 3.59 15.21
N ARG A 80 6.19 2.76 16.25
CA ARG A 80 7.01 1.56 16.20
C ARG A 80 6.51 0.59 15.12
N GLN A 81 5.20 0.40 15.00
CA GLN A 81 4.60 -0.46 13.98
C GLN A 81 4.86 0.07 12.56
N VAL A 82 4.74 1.38 12.34
CA VAL A 82 5.12 2.00 11.05
C VAL A 82 6.58 1.72 10.73
N LEU A 83 7.50 1.93 11.69
CA LEU A 83 8.93 1.70 11.47
C LEU A 83 9.24 0.23 11.18
N ILE A 84 8.60 -0.71 11.88
CA ILE A 84 8.75 -2.16 11.63
C ILE A 84 8.24 -2.51 10.23
N GLY A 85 7.09 -1.98 9.84
CA GLY A 85 6.55 -2.17 8.50
C GLY A 85 7.49 -1.67 7.41
N ALA A 86 7.98 -0.43 7.56
CA ALA A 86 8.91 0.17 6.63
C ALA A 86 10.22 -0.62 6.55
N ALA A 87 10.78 -1.03 7.68
CA ALA A 87 11.96 -1.89 7.72
C ALA A 87 11.71 -3.27 7.07
N GLY A 88 10.50 -3.81 7.21
CA GLY A 88 10.04 -5.03 6.55
C GLY A 88 10.23 -4.99 5.03
N PHE A 89 10.02 -3.84 4.40
CA PHE A 89 10.30 -3.66 2.97
C PHE A 89 11.75 -3.23 2.72
N LEU A 90 12.23 -2.19 3.41
CA LEU A 90 13.47 -1.49 3.07
C LEU A 90 14.72 -2.35 3.28
N ILE A 91 14.76 -3.21 4.31
CA ILE A 91 15.94 -4.08 4.57
C ILE A 91 16.12 -5.10 3.43
N PRO A 92 15.11 -5.92 3.09
CA PRO A 92 15.18 -6.78 1.91
C PRO A 92 15.38 -6.04 0.59
N ALA A 93 14.75 -4.88 0.40
CA ALA A 93 14.91 -4.09 -0.81
C ALA A 93 16.37 -3.66 -0.99
N ALA A 94 17.03 -3.20 0.09
CA ALA A 94 18.46 -2.87 0.08
C ALA A 94 19.34 -4.06 -0.32
N LEU A 95 19.01 -5.28 0.14
CA LEU A 95 19.68 -6.51 -0.32
C LEU A 95 19.45 -6.74 -1.82
N GLY A 96 18.21 -6.59 -2.29
CA GLY A 96 17.88 -6.72 -3.71
C GLY A 96 18.64 -5.70 -4.57
N PHE A 97 18.71 -4.43 -4.15
CA PHE A 97 19.49 -3.40 -4.82
C PHE A 97 20.99 -3.73 -4.84
N ALA A 98 21.55 -4.19 -3.72
CA ALA A 98 22.95 -4.59 -3.65
C ALA A 98 23.28 -5.71 -4.65
N VAL A 99 22.39 -6.70 -4.80
CA VAL A 99 22.54 -7.78 -5.79
C VAL A 99 22.45 -7.24 -7.22
N VAL A 100 21.37 -6.52 -7.55
CA VAL A 100 21.12 -6.05 -8.92
C VAL A 100 22.22 -5.09 -9.39
N ILE A 101 22.64 -4.14 -8.55
CA ILE A 101 23.70 -3.17 -8.89
C ILE A 101 25.06 -3.87 -8.88
N GLY A 102 25.35 -4.70 -7.87
CA GLY A 102 26.63 -5.40 -7.74
C GLY A 102 26.92 -6.38 -8.88
N MET A 103 25.87 -6.97 -9.47
CA MET A 103 25.99 -7.83 -10.66
C MET A 103 25.93 -7.06 -11.98
N GLY A 104 25.78 -5.73 -11.95
CA GLY A 104 25.68 -4.89 -13.15
C GLY A 104 24.39 -5.09 -13.94
N TRP A 105 23.32 -5.61 -13.31
CA TRP A 105 22.02 -5.83 -13.95
C TRP A 105 21.20 -4.54 -14.08
N ALA A 106 21.48 -3.55 -13.23
CA ALA A 106 20.90 -2.21 -13.32
C ALA A 106 21.90 -1.15 -12.88
N THR A 107 21.73 0.05 -13.42
CA THR A 107 22.49 1.25 -13.04
C THR A 107 21.51 2.33 -12.63
N ILE A 108 21.76 3.00 -11.51
CA ILE A 108 20.97 4.13 -11.02
C ILE A 108 21.84 5.38 -11.09
N THR A 109 21.46 6.32 -11.94
CA THR A 109 22.20 7.56 -12.17
C THR A 109 21.34 8.75 -11.69
N PRO A 110 21.77 9.51 -10.68
CA PRO A 110 21.09 10.74 -10.29
C PRO A 110 21.09 11.73 -11.46
N THR A 111 19.91 12.26 -11.79
CA THR A 111 19.75 13.31 -12.82
C THR A 111 19.44 14.68 -12.22
N ALA A 112 19.06 14.71 -10.94
CA ALA A 112 18.91 15.92 -10.14
C ALA A 112 20.06 16.06 -9.13
N SER A 113 20.19 17.24 -8.51
CA SER A 113 21.17 17.43 -7.44
C SER A 113 20.78 16.57 -6.22
N ILE A 114 21.78 16.16 -5.44
CA ILE A 114 21.54 15.40 -4.19
C ILE A 114 20.63 16.20 -3.24
N MET A 115 20.77 17.53 -3.20
CA MET A 115 19.93 18.37 -2.35
C MET A 115 18.47 18.38 -2.80
N ASP A 116 18.21 18.40 -4.10
CA ASP A 116 16.84 18.32 -4.62
C ASP A 116 16.21 16.96 -4.30
N ILE A 117 16.96 15.88 -4.48
CA ILE A 117 16.52 14.52 -4.14
C ILE A 117 16.19 14.43 -2.65
N LEU A 118 17.12 14.83 -1.77
CA LEU A 118 16.93 14.76 -0.31
C LEU A 118 15.81 15.68 0.17
N GLY A 119 15.63 16.84 -0.47
CA GLY A 119 14.51 17.75 -0.19
C GLY A 119 13.16 17.18 -0.62
N PHE A 120 13.13 16.39 -1.69
CA PHE A 120 11.90 15.79 -2.22
C PHE A 120 11.46 14.53 -1.46
N VAL A 121 12.38 13.71 -0.93
CA VAL A 121 12.03 12.45 -0.25
C VAL A 121 11.01 12.64 0.89
N PRO A 122 11.16 13.59 1.84
CA PRO A 122 10.17 13.80 2.89
C PRO A 122 8.79 14.18 2.36
N LEU A 123 8.75 15.04 1.32
CA LEU A 123 7.51 15.40 0.65
C LEU A 123 6.86 14.16 0.01
N LEU A 124 7.65 13.34 -0.69
CA LEU A 124 7.16 12.12 -1.32
C LEU A 124 6.60 11.13 -0.29
N ILE A 125 7.27 10.94 0.86
CA ILE A 125 6.78 10.09 1.95
C ILE A 125 5.39 10.55 2.41
N VAL A 126 5.21 11.86 2.60
CA VAL A 126 3.91 12.43 3.01
C VAL A 126 2.85 12.23 1.92
N LEU A 127 3.21 12.45 0.65
CA LEU A 127 2.29 12.27 -0.48
C LEU A 127 1.84 10.82 -0.61
N VAL A 128 2.79 9.87 -0.56
CA VAL A 128 2.50 8.42 -0.58
C VAL A 128 1.64 8.02 0.62
N PHE A 129 1.96 8.53 1.81
CA PHE A 129 1.18 8.24 3.01
C PHE A 129 -0.28 8.69 2.87
N LEU A 130 -0.51 9.93 2.41
CA LEU A 130 -1.85 10.50 2.31
C LEU A 130 -2.63 10.01 1.07
N TYR A 131 -1.96 9.79 -0.05
CA TYR A 131 -2.64 9.38 -1.28
C TYR A 131 -2.94 7.88 -1.29
N GLU A 132 -1.99 7.06 -0.87
CA GLU A 132 -2.01 5.61 -1.08
C GLU A 132 -2.07 4.87 0.26
N ALA A 133 -1.00 4.95 1.06
CA ALA A 133 -0.82 4.01 2.15
C ALA A 133 -1.90 4.10 3.24
N LEU A 134 -2.20 5.29 3.77
CA LEU A 134 -3.22 5.44 4.80
C LEU A 134 -4.62 5.04 4.31
N PRO A 135 -5.16 5.64 3.23
CA PRO A 135 -6.54 5.34 2.84
C PRO A 135 -6.70 3.94 2.25
N GLU A 136 -5.73 3.41 1.49
CA GLU A 136 -5.82 2.07 0.94
C GLU A 136 -5.67 0.99 2.01
N GLU A 137 -4.66 1.10 2.89
CA GLU A 137 -4.47 0.08 3.93
C GLU A 137 -5.62 0.08 4.95
N LEU A 138 -6.16 1.25 5.29
CA LEU A 138 -7.33 1.34 6.16
C LEU A 138 -8.58 0.70 5.51
N ALA A 139 -8.79 0.90 4.21
CA ALA A 139 -9.91 0.30 3.50
C ALA A 139 -9.74 -1.22 3.32
N PHE A 140 -8.60 -1.67 2.81
CA PHE A 140 -8.40 -3.06 2.41
C PHE A 140 -7.99 -3.97 3.57
N ARG A 141 -6.97 -3.58 4.35
CA ARG A 141 -6.41 -4.40 5.46
C ARG A 141 -7.14 -4.12 6.76
N GLY A 142 -7.61 -2.89 6.93
CA GLY A 142 -8.51 -2.53 8.02
C GLY A 142 -9.90 -3.10 7.78
N TYR A 143 -10.71 -2.44 6.94
CA TYR A 143 -12.15 -2.70 6.88
C TYR A 143 -12.55 -3.96 6.10
N ILE A 144 -12.08 -4.11 4.86
CA ILE A 144 -12.46 -5.22 3.97
C ILE A 144 -11.98 -6.55 4.54
N GLN A 145 -10.69 -6.66 4.88
CA GLN A 145 -10.14 -7.89 5.47
C GLN A 145 -10.86 -8.26 6.77
N THR A 146 -11.07 -7.33 7.70
CA THR A 146 -11.81 -7.60 8.96
C THR A 146 -13.21 -8.15 8.71
N ASN A 147 -13.95 -7.58 7.75
CA ASN A 147 -15.28 -8.05 7.43
C ASN A 147 -15.25 -9.43 6.75
N LEU A 148 -14.32 -9.66 5.83
CA LEU A 148 -14.16 -10.97 5.21
C LEU A 148 -13.77 -12.03 6.24
N GLU A 149 -12.86 -11.74 7.16
CA GLU A 149 -12.44 -12.67 8.24
C GLU A 149 -13.62 -13.09 9.11
N ALA A 150 -14.55 -12.19 9.41
CA ALA A 150 -15.77 -12.49 10.16
C ALA A 150 -16.72 -13.47 9.43
N GLY A 151 -16.64 -13.57 8.10
CA GLY A 151 -17.51 -14.43 7.29
C GLY A 151 -16.87 -15.75 6.85
N MET A 152 -15.59 -15.73 6.46
CA MET A 152 -14.90 -16.86 5.82
C MET A 152 -13.61 -17.30 6.52
N GLY A 153 -13.28 -16.72 7.67
CA GLY A 153 -12.07 -17.05 8.41
C GLY A 153 -10.80 -16.40 7.84
N HIS A 154 -9.68 -16.63 8.51
CA HIS A 154 -8.45 -15.86 8.34
C HIS A 154 -7.81 -15.95 6.95
N TRP A 155 -7.42 -17.16 6.52
CA TRP A 155 -6.72 -17.34 5.25
C TRP A 155 -7.57 -17.02 4.02
N PRO A 156 -8.83 -17.50 3.89
CA PRO A 156 -9.67 -17.13 2.76
C PRO A 156 -9.89 -15.62 2.64
N ALA A 157 -10.02 -14.90 3.77
CA ALA A 157 -10.16 -13.45 3.77
C ALA A 157 -8.92 -12.72 3.25
N ILE A 158 -7.71 -13.19 3.60
CA ILE A 158 -6.45 -12.64 3.09
C ILE A 158 -6.37 -12.79 1.56
N PHE A 159 -6.73 -13.96 1.02
CA PHE A 159 -6.74 -14.18 -0.44
C PHE A 159 -7.83 -13.36 -1.13
N ALA A 160 -9.03 -13.30 -0.55
CA ALA A 160 -10.14 -12.53 -1.10
C ALA A 160 -9.86 -11.02 -1.11
N GLN A 161 -9.31 -10.45 -0.02
CA GLN A 161 -8.95 -9.02 -0.01
C GLN A 161 -7.83 -8.72 -1.02
N ALA A 162 -6.86 -9.63 -1.19
CA ALA A 162 -5.79 -9.46 -2.17
C ALA A 162 -6.33 -9.46 -3.61
N ALA A 163 -7.27 -10.36 -3.91
CA ALA A 163 -7.96 -10.38 -5.20
C ALA A 163 -8.78 -9.10 -5.43
N LEU A 164 -9.51 -8.61 -4.41
CA LEU A 164 -10.26 -7.36 -4.50
C LEU A 164 -9.34 -6.15 -4.72
N PHE A 165 -8.18 -6.09 -4.06
CA PHE A 165 -7.20 -5.04 -4.27
C PHE A 165 -6.61 -5.09 -5.69
N ALA A 166 -6.27 -6.29 -6.17
CA ALA A 166 -5.75 -6.48 -7.53
C ALA A 166 -6.76 -6.06 -8.59
N LEU A 167 -8.03 -6.43 -8.43
CA LEU A 167 -9.11 -6.01 -9.32
C LEU A 167 -9.34 -4.51 -9.27
N TRP A 168 -9.32 -3.91 -8.07
CA TRP A 168 -9.44 -2.46 -7.90
C TRP A 168 -8.33 -1.72 -8.66
N GLY A 169 -7.07 -2.10 -8.45
CA GLY A 169 -5.93 -1.50 -9.14
C GLY A 169 -5.97 -1.72 -10.66
N ALA A 170 -6.35 -2.92 -11.11
CA ALA A 170 -6.49 -3.23 -12.53
C ALA A 170 -7.61 -2.42 -13.21
N VAL A 171 -8.74 -2.19 -12.53
CA VAL A 171 -9.83 -1.33 -13.02
C VAL A 171 -9.33 0.11 -13.19
N LEU A 172 -8.71 0.68 -12.15
CA LEU A 172 -8.20 2.04 -12.21
C LEU A 172 -7.16 2.20 -13.33
N TRP A 173 -6.22 1.26 -13.42
CA TRP A 173 -5.22 1.25 -14.48
C TRP A 173 -5.88 1.21 -15.86
N SER A 174 -6.79 0.27 -16.10
CA SER A 174 -7.44 0.09 -17.40
C SER A 174 -8.19 1.33 -17.86
N VAL A 175 -8.81 2.06 -16.93
CA VAL A 175 -9.52 3.31 -17.23
C VAL A 175 -8.56 4.43 -17.62
N PHE A 176 -7.47 4.62 -16.87
CA PHE A 176 -6.56 5.75 -17.11
C PHE A 176 -5.48 5.47 -18.16
N SER A 177 -5.15 4.22 -18.44
CA SER A 177 -4.14 3.84 -19.44
C SER A 177 -4.76 3.33 -20.75
N ALA A 178 -6.09 3.16 -20.82
CA ALA A 178 -6.80 2.51 -21.92
C ALA A 178 -6.25 1.11 -22.31
N ALA A 179 -5.62 0.40 -21.37
CA ALA A 179 -5.01 -0.90 -21.60
C ALA A 179 -5.23 -1.84 -20.41
N PHE A 180 -5.58 -3.10 -20.69
CA PHE A 180 -5.68 -4.12 -19.64
C PHE A 180 -4.28 -4.63 -19.27
N ALA A 181 -3.89 -4.45 -18.02
CA ALA A 181 -2.55 -4.79 -17.55
C ALA A 181 -2.56 -6.06 -16.69
N THR A 182 -2.46 -7.21 -17.35
CA THR A 182 -2.38 -8.53 -16.71
C THR A 182 -1.17 -8.64 -15.78
N ASP A 183 -0.04 -8.06 -16.15
CA ASP A 183 1.17 -7.94 -15.33
C ASP A 183 0.91 -7.18 -14.03
N ARG A 184 0.17 -6.08 -14.09
CA ARG A 184 -0.20 -5.27 -12.92
C ARG A 184 -1.15 -6.01 -12.00
N LEU A 185 -2.09 -6.79 -12.54
CA LEU A 185 -3.01 -7.60 -11.73
C LEU A 185 -2.25 -8.60 -10.85
N VAL A 186 -1.27 -9.31 -11.42
CA VAL A 186 -0.43 -10.25 -10.68
C VAL A 186 0.40 -9.53 -9.61
N MET A 187 1.03 -8.42 -9.98
CA MET A 187 1.80 -7.59 -9.04
C MET A 187 0.93 -7.12 -7.87
N PHE A 188 -0.21 -6.49 -8.14
CA PHE A 188 -1.12 -5.98 -7.10
C PHE A 188 -1.64 -7.10 -6.20
N PHE A 189 -1.92 -8.28 -6.76
CA PHE A 189 -2.34 -9.43 -5.97
C PHE A 189 -1.26 -9.85 -4.96
N PHE A 190 -0.02 -10.05 -5.40
CA PHE A 190 1.05 -10.50 -4.50
C PHE A 190 1.45 -9.44 -3.47
N VAL A 191 1.49 -8.16 -3.86
CA VAL A 191 1.71 -7.05 -2.92
C VAL A 191 0.62 -7.02 -1.85
N ALA A 192 -0.64 -7.10 -2.25
CA ALA A 192 -1.77 -7.11 -1.32
C ALA A 192 -1.83 -8.37 -0.46
N LEU A 193 -1.41 -9.52 -1.00
CA LEU A 193 -1.30 -10.78 -0.26
C LEU A 193 -0.31 -10.64 0.89
N VAL A 194 0.89 -10.10 0.62
CA VAL A 194 1.93 -9.89 1.65
C VAL A 194 1.47 -8.89 2.69
N LEU A 195 0.86 -7.78 2.28
CA LEU A 195 0.30 -6.79 3.23
C LEU A 195 -0.82 -7.39 4.07
N GLY A 196 -1.68 -8.24 3.51
CA GLY A 196 -2.73 -8.96 4.24
C GLY A 196 -2.16 -9.96 5.27
N ILE A 197 -1.08 -10.67 4.91
CA ILE A 197 -0.34 -11.56 5.82
C ILE A 197 0.29 -10.74 6.96
N VAL A 198 0.96 -9.63 6.65
CA VAL A 198 1.57 -8.74 7.65
C VAL A 198 0.49 -8.18 8.60
N ARG A 199 -0.68 -7.78 8.07
CA ARG A 199 -1.82 -7.36 8.90
C ARG A 199 -2.28 -8.49 9.84
N GLY A 200 -2.37 -9.71 9.32
CA GLY A 200 -2.77 -10.89 10.07
C GLY A 200 -1.80 -11.23 11.21
N MET A 201 -0.50 -11.15 10.93
CA MET A 201 0.57 -11.45 11.90
C MET A 201 0.66 -10.41 13.01
N THR A 202 0.50 -9.13 12.68
CA THR A 202 0.78 -8.02 13.60
C THR A 202 -0.44 -7.51 14.34
N GLY A 203 -1.64 -7.73 13.81
CA GLY A 203 -2.84 -7.08 14.35
C GLY A 203 -2.97 -5.60 13.99
N SER A 204 -2.03 -5.03 13.22
CA SER A 204 -1.86 -3.59 13.07
C SER A 204 -1.88 -3.15 11.60
N VAL A 205 -2.70 -2.14 11.31
CA VAL A 205 -2.71 -1.45 10.01
C VAL A 205 -1.52 -0.48 9.91
N TRP A 206 -0.98 0.00 11.04
CA TRP A 206 0.22 0.83 11.02
C TRP A 206 1.43 0.10 10.44
N THR A 207 1.55 -1.20 10.69
CA THR A 207 2.61 -2.02 10.10
C THR A 207 2.46 -2.14 8.59
N THR A 208 1.23 -2.30 8.09
CA THR A 208 1.01 -2.37 6.64
C THR A 208 1.18 -1.01 5.97
N ILE A 209 0.75 0.08 6.62
CA ILE A 209 1.03 1.46 6.19
C ILE A 209 2.54 1.67 6.07
N GLY A 210 3.34 1.28 7.07
CA GLY A 210 4.79 1.43 7.03
C GLY A 210 5.43 0.70 5.84
N LEU A 211 5.03 -0.57 5.62
CA LEU A 211 5.50 -1.38 4.50
C LEU A 211 5.13 -0.73 3.17
N HIS A 212 3.87 -0.32 3.02
CA HIS A 212 3.34 0.36 1.84
C HIS A 212 4.11 1.66 1.56
N VAL A 213 4.28 2.53 2.56
CA VAL A 213 5.05 3.78 2.43
C VAL A 213 6.48 3.50 1.99
N GLY A 214 7.16 2.52 2.60
CA GLY A 214 8.52 2.13 2.22
C GLY A 214 8.60 1.70 0.76
N PHE A 215 7.69 0.82 0.33
CA PHE A 215 7.61 0.35 -1.06
C PHE A 215 7.35 1.48 -2.05
N GLN A 216 6.24 2.21 -1.89
CA GLN A 216 5.81 3.22 -2.85
C GLN A 216 6.75 4.42 -2.89
N THR A 217 7.35 4.81 -1.77
CA THR A 217 8.34 5.90 -1.77
C THR A 217 9.52 5.54 -2.66
N VAL A 218 10.11 4.35 -2.49
CA VAL A 218 11.27 3.93 -3.29
C VAL A 218 10.86 3.71 -4.75
N ALA A 219 9.75 3.02 -4.99
CA ALA A 219 9.25 2.75 -6.33
C ALA A 219 8.98 4.06 -7.09
N GLN A 220 8.25 5.01 -6.50
CA GLN A 220 7.93 6.25 -7.20
C GLN A 220 9.10 7.23 -7.28
N LEU A 221 10.10 7.15 -6.39
CA LEU A 221 11.31 7.95 -6.49
C LEU A 221 12.17 7.52 -7.68
N LEU A 222 12.31 6.20 -7.89
CA LEU A 222 13.20 5.64 -8.91
C LEU A 222 12.52 5.42 -10.27
N LEU A 223 11.23 5.08 -10.29
CA LEU A 223 10.54 4.62 -11.51
C LEU A 223 9.73 5.71 -12.20
N ASN A 224 9.45 6.83 -11.54
CA ASN A 224 8.71 7.93 -12.14
C ASN A 224 9.66 8.84 -12.94
N THR A 225 9.83 8.52 -14.22
CA THR A 225 10.71 9.27 -15.13
C THR A 225 10.30 10.73 -15.30
N GLN A 226 9.02 11.06 -15.15
CA GLN A 226 8.53 12.44 -15.26
C GLN A 226 8.98 13.34 -14.10
N ARG A 227 9.43 12.77 -12.98
CA ARG A 227 9.96 13.54 -11.84
C ARG A 227 11.43 13.92 -11.99
N GLY A 228 12.17 13.26 -12.89
CA GLY A 228 13.54 13.65 -13.25
C GLY A 228 14.61 13.53 -12.15
N HIS A 229 14.41 12.70 -11.12
CA HIS A 229 15.40 12.53 -10.05
C HIS A 229 16.49 11.49 -10.39
N PHE A 230 16.10 10.41 -11.06
CA PHE A 230 16.99 9.31 -11.43
C PHE A 230 16.71 8.83 -12.85
N ALA A 231 17.78 8.53 -13.57
CA ALA A 231 17.76 7.66 -14.74
C ALA A 231 18.15 6.25 -14.30
N VAL A 232 17.38 5.26 -14.73
CA VAL A 232 17.62 3.86 -14.38
C VAL A 232 17.75 3.04 -15.65
N GLU A 233 18.86 2.34 -15.78
CA GLU A 233 19.06 1.28 -16.78
C GLU A 233 18.74 -0.07 -16.15
N GLY A 234 18.18 -1.03 -16.89
CA GLY A 234 17.78 -2.32 -16.32
C GLY A 234 16.54 -2.25 -15.42
N VAL A 235 15.62 -1.33 -15.71
CA VAL A 235 14.41 -1.04 -14.90
C VAL A 235 13.60 -2.30 -14.60
N GLU A 236 13.39 -3.17 -15.58
CA GLU A 236 12.59 -4.38 -15.42
C GLU A 236 13.20 -5.33 -14.37
N THR A 237 14.51 -5.57 -14.44
CA THR A 237 15.21 -6.43 -13.47
C THR A 237 15.23 -5.79 -12.09
N MET A 238 15.47 -4.48 -12.01
CA MET A 238 15.42 -3.75 -10.74
C MET A 238 14.03 -3.79 -10.11
N GLN A 239 12.98 -3.59 -10.90
CA GLN A 239 11.58 -3.69 -10.46
C GLN A 239 11.26 -5.10 -9.98
N LEU A 240 11.59 -6.11 -10.79
CA LEU A 240 11.28 -7.50 -10.49
C LEU A 240 12.02 -7.98 -9.24
N VAL A 241 13.32 -7.70 -9.11
CA VAL A 241 14.16 -8.25 -8.04
C VAL A 241 14.17 -7.34 -6.81
N ALA A 242 14.62 -6.08 -6.96
CA ALA A 242 14.90 -5.18 -5.84
C ALA A 242 13.66 -4.50 -5.26
N LEU A 243 12.62 -4.30 -6.07
CA LEU A 243 11.34 -3.72 -5.63
C LEU A 243 10.22 -4.76 -5.49
N GLY A 244 10.39 -5.94 -6.09
CA GLY A 244 9.37 -6.99 -6.16
C GLY A 244 9.73 -8.22 -5.33
N VAL A 245 10.25 -9.25 -5.98
CA VAL A 245 10.44 -10.60 -5.46
C VAL A 245 11.19 -10.62 -4.13
N VAL A 246 12.35 -9.96 -4.03
CA VAL A 246 13.17 -10.03 -2.80
C VAL A 246 12.45 -9.40 -1.62
N PRO A 247 11.99 -8.12 -1.68
CA PRO A 247 11.31 -7.54 -0.53
C PRO A 247 9.99 -8.18 -0.19
N PHE A 248 9.15 -8.52 -1.15
CA PHE A 248 7.86 -9.12 -0.85
C PHE A 248 7.95 -10.58 -0.38
N SER A 249 9.02 -11.32 -0.72
CA SER A 249 9.25 -12.67 -0.17
C SER A 249 9.78 -12.65 1.26
N LEU A 250 10.52 -11.62 1.66
CA LEU A 250 11.18 -11.56 2.96
C LEU A 250 10.49 -10.63 3.96
N ALA A 251 9.54 -9.80 3.53
CA ALA A 251 8.92 -8.78 4.37
C ALA A 251 8.28 -9.35 5.64
N ALA A 252 7.50 -10.44 5.52
CA ALA A 252 6.86 -11.06 6.66
C ALA A 252 7.88 -11.59 7.70
N LEU A 253 9.00 -12.14 7.23
CA LEU A 253 10.09 -12.64 8.09
C LEU A 253 10.78 -11.49 8.84
N VAL A 254 11.09 -10.40 8.15
CA VAL A 254 11.72 -9.23 8.77
C VAL A 254 10.76 -8.58 9.77
N VAL A 255 9.48 -8.42 9.42
CA VAL A 255 8.46 -7.91 10.34
C VAL A 255 8.32 -8.81 11.56
N GLN A 256 8.31 -10.13 11.40
CA GLN A 256 8.23 -11.07 12.51
C GLN A 256 9.44 -10.95 13.44
N TRP A 257 10.64 -10.85 12.85
CA TRP A 257 11.89 -10.73 13.61
C TRP A 257 11.96 -9.43 14.40
N LEU A 258 11.66 -8.28 13.78
CA LEU A 258 11.66 -6.96 14.42
C LEU A 258 10.48 -6.73 15.38
N GLY A 259 9.34 -7.35 15.08
CA GLY A 259 8.12 -7.28 15.90
C GLY A 259 8.30 -7.89 17.28
N GLY A 260 9.29 -8.79 17.42
CA GLY A 260 9.50 -9.62 18.60
C GLY A 260 8.56 -10.82 18.56
N ALA A 261 9.11 -12.02 18.73
CA ALA A 261 8.35 -13.27 18.77
C ALA A 261 7.29 -13.24 19.88
N LYS A 262 6.05 -12.85 19.53
CA LYS A 262 4.86 -13.15 20.32
C LYS A 262 3.93 -14.03 19.52
N ARG A 263 4.30 -15.32 19.44
CA ARG A 263 3.45 -16.49 19.71
C ARG A 263 4.27 -17.79 19.57
N ALA A 264 4.85 -18.22 20.69
CA ALA A 264 4.54 -19.58 21.13
C ALA A 264 3.10 -19.54 21.71
N ALA A 265 2.32 -20.60 21.48
CA ALA A 265 0.91 -20.78 21.85
C ALA A 265 -0.12 -20.20 20.87
N VAL A 266 -0.44 -20.98 19.84
CA VAL A 266 -1.81 -21.45 19.62
C VAL A 266 -1.72 -22.96 19.38
N SER A 267 -1.92 -23.71 20.46
CA SER A 267 -2.46 -25.08 20.44
C SER A 267 -3.97 -25.00 20.25
#